data_AF-A0A9D6G8L5-F1
#
_entry.id   AF-A0A9D6G8L5-F1
#
_cell.length_a   1.000
_cell.length_b   1.000
_cell.length_c   1.000
_cell.angle_alpha   90.00
_cell.angle_beta   90.00
_cell.angle_gamma   90.00
#
_symmetry.space_group_name_H-M   'P 1'
#
loop_
_entity.id
_entity.type
_entity.pdbx_description
1 polymer ?
#
loop_
_entity_poly.entity_id
_entity_poly.type
_entity_poly.pdbx_seq_one_letter_code
_entity_poly.pdbx_strand_id
1 'polypeptide(L)'
;MSLSTPLHVAGAWCGSGCNIYNPPRRERRGVERSPPLLASCPSTRRRENETGAGRAIAPATARPAARPALRALVVTVYVDAVLWSIPAVRPISEAVVRAGYSRWLIGSAGLAFAAGAIVYGWRRLRARAAAAAALAYGALIAYLSAAPDEVVHIAEYGVLSLLAWWMLAPAAGRGAPWAALALTSLVGFVDECTQGATPGRYFDWRDVAVNSIAAAVPIWLGRLARRSTEAS
;
A
#
# COMPACT_ATOMS: atom_id res chain seq x y z
N MET A 1 13.09 56.40 7.42
CA MET A 1 11.72 56.67 6.93
C MET A 1 11.16 55.32 6.49
N SER A 2 10.49 54.57 7.37
CA SER A 2 9.02 54.60 7.59
C SER A 2 8.29 54.48 6.25
N LEU A 3 7.55 53.41 5.96
CA LEU A 3 6.36 53.01 6.71
C LEU A 3 6.10 51.50 6.64
N SER A 4 5.82 50.94 7.81
CA SER A 4 5.13 49.69 8.05
C SER A 4 3.63 49.86 7.78
N THR A 5 2.97 48.85 7.23
CA THR A 5 1.52 48.66 7.41
C THR A 5 1.19 47.19 7.62
N PRO A 6 0.58 46.82 8.77
CA PRO A 6 0.01 45.51 9.02
C PRO A 6 -1.49 45.52 8.63
N LEU A 7 -2.01 44.40 8.12
CA LEU A 7 -3.47 44.21 7.99
C LEU A 7 -3.86 42.82 8.48
N HIS A 8 -4.26 42.82 9.75
CA HIS A 8 -5.44 42.19 10.33
C HIS A 8 -5.83 40.75 9.94
N VAL A 9 -5.55 39.88 10.92
CA VAL A 9 -6.33 38.70 11.30
C VAL A 9 -7.68 39.15 11.88
N ALA A 10 -8.79 38.62 11.36
CA ALA A 10 -10.06 38.39 12.07
C ALA A 10 -11.05 37.67 11.15
N GLY A 11 -11.61 36.52 11.59
CA GLY A 11 -12.63 35.84 10.79
C GLY A 11 -13.09 34.47 11.29
N ALA A 12 -13.65 34.43 12.50
CA ALA A 12 -14.74 33.55 12.95
C ALA A 12 -14.66 32.03 12.67
N TRP A 13 -14.21 31.31 13.70
CA TRP A 13 -14.73 29.99 14.07
C TRP A 13 -16.18 30.12 14.57
N CYS A 14 -17.16 29.52 13.88
CA CYS A 14 -18.43 29.09 14.47
C CYS A 14 -19.17 28.19 13.46
N GLY A 15 -19.58 26.99 13.85
CA GLY A 15 -20.40 26.15 12.97
C GLY A 15 -20.40 24.66 13.29
N SER A 16 -20.71 24.31 14.54
CA SER A 16 -21.09 22.96 14.94
C SER A 16 -22.20 22.42 14.04
N GLY A 17 -21.94 21.29 13.38
CA GLY A 17 -22.89 20.60 12.51
C GLY A 17 -22.66 19.09 12.55
N CYS A 18 -22.90 18.48 13.71
CA CYS A 18 -23.11 17.04 13.81
C CYS A 18 -24.31 16.65 12.94
N ASN A 19 -24.07 16.19 11.71
CA ASN A 19 -25.09 15.51 10.93
C ASN A 19 -24.90 14.00 11.11
N ILE A 20 -25.53 13.48 12.17
CA ILE A 20 -25.72 12.05 12.39
C ILE A 20 -26.69 11.57 11.30
N TYR A 21 -26.14 11.01 10.23
CA TYR A 21 -26.94 10.31 9.23
C TYR A 21 -27.51 9.03 9.87
N ASN A 22 -28.78 9.08 10.24
CA ASN A 22 -29.55 7.96 10.76
C ASN A 22 -30.25 7.27 9.57
N PRO A 23 -29.84 6.07 9.14
CA PRO A 23 -30.55 5.39 8.05
C PRO A 23 -31.95 4.95 8.51
N PRO A 24 -32.95 4.95 7.61
CA PRO A 24 -34.31 4.57 7.96
C PRO A 24 -34.38 3.10 8.40
N ARG A 25 -35.06 2.88 9.54
CA ARG A 25 -35.49 1.56 10.02
C ARG A 25 -36.25 0.86 8.89
N ARG A 26 -35.65 -0.18 8.31
CA ARG A 26 -36.40 -1.16 7.50
C ARG A 26 -37.36 -1.91 8.42
N GLU A 27 -38.64 -1.64 8.23
CA GLU A 27 -39.75 -2.46 8.69
C GLU A 27 -39.48 -3.93 8.35
N ARG A 28 -39.28 -4.74 9.39
CA ARG A 28 -39.39 -6.19 9.29
C ARG A 28 -40.87 -6.51 9.14
N ARG A 29 -41.35 -6.62 7.90
CA ARG A 29 -42.58 -7.35 7.63
C ARG A 29 -42.33 -8.82 7.90
N GLY A 30 -43.08 -9.34 8.86
CA GLY A 30 -43.18 -10.76 9.12
C GLY A 30 -43.66 -11.49 7.88
N VAL A 31 -42.96 -12.57 7.56
CA VAL A 31 -43.53 -13.70 6.83
C VAL A 31 -43.33 -14.90 7.73
N GLU A 32 -44.35 -15.15 8.54
CA GLU A 32 -44.71 -16.49 9.01
C GLU A 32 -44.68 -17.45 7.82
N ARG A 33 -43.83 -18.47 7.89
CA ARG A 33 -44.16 -19.81 7.36
C ARG A 33 -43.62 -20.88 8.29
N SER A 34 -44.56 -21.64 8.81
CA SER A 34 -44.48 -22.81 9.67
C SER A 34 -43.58 -23.93 9.12
N PRO A 35 -43.19 -24.89 9.98
CA PRO A 35 -42.28 -25.99 9.64
C PRO A 35 -43.02 -27.22 9.09
N PRO A 36 -42.34 -28.07 8.30
CA PRO A 36 -42.56 -29.52 8.31
C PRO A 36 -41.37 -30.18 9.02
N LEU A 37 -41.59 -30.80 10.19
CA LEU A 37 -41.89 -32.22 10.35
C LEU A 37 -40.86 -33.14 9.67
N LEU A 38 -39.95 -33.65 10.52
CA LEU A 38 -39.55 -35.06 10.66
C LEU A 38 -39.45 -35.90 9.38
N ALA A 39 -38.21 -36.16 8.95
CA ALA A 39 -37.85 -37.39 8.27
C ALA A 39 -36.59 -37.99 8.92
N SER A 40 -36.86 -39.06 9.64
CA SER A 40 -36.00 -40.05 10.27
C SER A 40 -34.95 -40.67 9.34
N CYS A 41 -33.73 -40.86 9.89
CA CYS A 41 -32.76 -41.98 9.77
C CYS A 41 -32.84 -42.97 8.58
N PRO A 42 -31.68 -43.43 8.06
CA PRO A 42 -31.04 -44.55 8.75
C PRO A 42 -29.51 -44.48 8.88
N SER A 43 -29.09 -44.98 10.04
CA SER A 43 -27.84 -45.65 10.35
C SER A 43 -27.38 -46.64 9.27
N THR A 44 -26.07 -46.91 9.27
CA THR A 44 -25.34 -48.05 8.67
C THR A 44 -24.68 -47.85 7.30
N ARG A 45 -23.39 -47.47 7.33
CA ARG A 45 -22.37 -48.36 6.74
C ARG A 45 -21.00 -48.16 7.37
N ARG A 46 -20.83 -48.93 8.44
CA ARG A 46 -19.58 -49.54 8.88
C ARG A 46 -18.86 -50.13 7.65
N ARG A 47 -17.76 -49.50 7.22
CA ARG A 47 -16.71 -50.18 6.46
C ARG A 47 -15.46 -50.18 7.33
N GLU A 48 -15.41 -51.22 8.15
CA GLU A 48 -14.19 -51.68 8.79
C GLU A 48 -13.25 -52.27 7.74
N ASN A 49 -11.96 -52.10 8.03
CA ASN A 49 -10.87 -52.99 7.64
C ASN A 49 -10.48 -53.00 6.16
N GLU A 50 -9.61 -52.05 5.80
CA GLU A 50 -8.41 -52.42 5.04
C GLU A 50 -7.18 -52.16 5.92
N THR A 51 -6.84 -53.21 6.65
CA THR A 51 -5.48 -53.52 7.12
C THR A 51 -4.53 -53.50 5.91
N GLY A 52 -3.82 -52.40 5.72
CA GLY A 52 -2.88 -52.26 4.61
C GLY A 52 -1.70 -51.39 5.03
N ALA A 53 -0.70 -52.04 5.61
CA ALA A 53 0.68 -51.60 5.76
C ALA A 53 0.90 -50.18 6.32
N GLY A 54 1.38 -50.14 7.56
CA GLY A 54 1.91 -48.94 8.21
C GLY A 54 2.97 -48.24 7.34
N ARG A 55 2.51 -47.35 6.46
CA ARG A 55 3.34 -46.33 5.85
C ARG A 55 3.60 -45.35 6.97
N ALA A 56 4.74 -45.52 7.65
CA ALA A 56 5.25 -44.54 8.59
C ALA A 56 5.12 -43.18 7.92
N ILE A 57 4.14 -42.39 8.38
CA ILE A 57 3.94 -41.02 7.94
C ILE A 57 5.18 -40.33 8.47
N ALA A 58 6.20 -40.22 7.62
CA ALA A 58 7.41 -39.50 7.94
C ALA A 58 6.97 -38.16 8.52
N PRO A 59 7.43 -37.78 9.72
CA PRO A 59 7.00 -36.54 10.36
C PRO A 59 7.22 -35.45 9.34
N ALA A 60 6.14 -34.78 8.94
CA ALA A 60 6.17 -33.72 7.96
C ALA A 60 7.22 -32.72 8.44
N THR A 61 8.41 -32.81 7.86
CA THR A 61 9.56 -32.02 8.28
C THR A 61 9.14 -30.57 8.11
N ALA A 62 8.90 -29.91 9.24
CA ALA A 62 8.36 -28.56 9.29
C ALA A 62 9.22 -27.70 8.35
N ARG A 63 8.64 -27.29 7.22
CA ARG A 63 9.35 -26.44 6.27
C ARG A 63 9.77 -25.19 7.04
N PRO A 64 11.07 -24.87 7.07
CA PRO A 64 11.62 -23.90 8.01
C PRO A 64 11.00 -22.52 7.79
N ALA A 65 10.94 -21.77 8.88
CA ALA A 65 10.55 -20.36 8.97
C ALA A 65 11.41 -19.39 8.12
N ALA A 66 12.09 -19.86 7.08
CA ALA A 66 12.98 -19.09 6.22
C ALA A 66 12.25 -18.04 5.36
N ARG A 67 10.96 -18.25 5.07
CA ARG A 67 10.17 -17.32 4.22
C ARG A 67 9.84 -15.97 4.89
N PRO A 68 9.43 -15.89 6.16
CA PRO A 68 9.22 -14.59 6.83
C PRO A 68 10.54 -13.83 7.03
N ALA A 69 11.64 -14.50 7.38
CA ALA A 69 12.95 -13.86 7.57
C ALA A 69 13.45 -13.19 6.27
N LEU A 70 13.34 -13.89 5.13
CA LEU A 70 13.72 -13.31 3.84
C LEU A 70 12.86 -12.09 3.47
N ARG A 71 11.54 -12.14 3.75
CA ARG A 71 10.64 -10.99 3.49
C ARG A 71 11.02 -9.77 4.30
N ALA A 72 11.27 -9.98 5.60
CA ALA A 72 11.73 -8.93 6.49
C ALA A 72 13.06 -8.36 6.01
N LEU A 73 14.03 -9.22 5.68
CA LEU A 73 15.32 -8.78 5.15
C LEU A 73 15.18 -7.92 3.89
N VAL A 74 14.34 -8.32 2.92
CA VAL A 74 14.11 -7.54 1.69
C VAL A 74 13.51 -6.17 2.01
N VAL A 75 12.52 -6.10 2.91
CA VAL A 75 11.92 -4.82 3.33
C VAL A 75 12.94 -3.95 4.06
N THR A 76 13.70 -4.51 4.99
CA THR A 76 14.74 -3.79 5.73
C THR A 76 15.82 -3.24 4.80
N VAL A 77 16.37 -4.07 3.91
CA VAL A 77 17.38 -3.63 2.92
C VAL A 77 16.82 -2.53 2.02
N TYR A 78 15.54 -2.60 1.64
CA TYR A 78 14.91 -1.56 0.84
C TYR A 78 14.74 -0.25 1.63
N VAL A 79 14.29 -0.32 2.88
CA VAL A 79 14.17 0.86 3.76
C VAL A 79 15.54 1.50 3.98
N ASP A 80 16.56 0.69 4.27
CA ASP A 80 17.94 1.18 4.42
C ASP A 80 18.41 1.86 3.14
N ALA A 81 18.14 1.27 1.96
CA ALA A 81 18.51 1.87 0.68
C ALA A 81 17.84 3.24 0.44
N VAL A 82 16.56 3.39 0.81
CA VAL A 82 15.85 4.68 0.75
C VAL A 82 16.47 5.69 1.71
N LEU A 83 16.66 5.32 2.99
CA LEU A 83 17.22 6.25 3.98
C LEU A 83 18.68 6.65 3.67
N TRP A 84 19.47 5.74 3.12
CA TRP A 84 20.84 6.02 2.68
C TRP A 84 20.92 6.86 1.39
N SER A 85 19.85 6.92 0.60
CA SER A 85 19.83 7.71 -0.64
C SER A 85 19.70 9.22 -0.37
N ILE A 86 19.10 9.62 0.75
CA ILE A 86 18.81 11.03 1.14
C ILE A 86 20.00 11.98 0.89
N PRO A 87 21.22 11.74 1.44
CA PRO A 87 22.34 12.65 1.22
C PRO A 87 22.88 12.63 -0.22
N ALA A 88 22.65 11.55 -0.97
CA ALA A 88 23.16 11.37 -2.33
C ALA A 88 22.22 11.92 -3.41
N VAL A 89 20.91 11.92 -3.18
CA VAL A 89 19.90 12.28 -4.18
C VAL A 89 20.10 13.71 -4.70
N ARG A 90 20.33 14.68 -3.81
CA ARG A 90 20.47 16.10 -4.20
C ARG A 90 21.71 16.37 -5.06
N PRO A 91 22.94 16.00 -4.66
CA PRO A 91 24.11 16.23 -5.51
C PRO A 91 24.01 15.49 -6.85
N ILE A 92 23.37 14.31 -6.87
CA ILE A 92 23.10 13.58 -8.11
C ILE A 92 22.08 14.35 -8.97
N SER A 93 20.95 14.81 -8.40
CA SER A 93 19.92 15.52 -9.17
C SER A 93 20.47 16.84 -9.72
N GLU A 94 21.23 17.59 -8.94
CA GLU A 94 21.90 18.81 -9.38
C GLU A 94 22.95 18.52 -10.47
N ALA A 95 23.73 17.43 -10.34
CA ALA A 95 24.68 17.04 -11.38
C ALA A 95 23.99 16.65 -12.68
N VAL A 96 22.89 15.90 -12.60
CA VAL A 96 22.06 15.50 -13.76
C VAL A 96 21.46 16.73 -14.44
N VAL A 97 20.89 17.66 -13.67
CA VAL A 97 20.34 18.92 -14.20
C VAL A 97 21.44 19.79 -14.81
N ARG A 98 22.61 19.91 -14.16
CA ARG A 98 23.78 20.65 -14.70
C ARG A 98 24.33 20.03 -15.99
N ALA A 99 24.26 18.72 -16.13
CA ALA A 99 24.66 18.00 -17.34
C ALA A 99 23.68 18.20 -18.52
N GLY A 100 22.62 19.00 -18.35
CA GLY A 100 21.63 19.26 -19.40
C GLY A 100 20.64 18.11 -19.61
N TYR A 101 20.71 17.07 -18.79
CA TYR A 101 19.67 16.04 -18.77
C TYR A 101 18.42 16.66 -18.15
N SER A 102 17.42 16.87 -18.99
CA SER A 102 16.17 17.51 -18.58
C SER A 102 15.43 16.64 -17.58
N ARG A 103 14.55 17.27 -16.78
CA ARG A 103 13.65 16.63 -15.79
C ARG A 103 12.90 15.40 -16.35
N TRP A 104 12.79 15.31 -17.68
CA TRP A 104 12.25 14.16 -18.41
C TRP A 104 13.02 12.86 -18.22
N LEU A 105 14.35 12.87 -18.03
CA LEU A 105 15.14 11.64 -17.84
C LEU A 105 14.90 11.00 -16.47
N ILE A 106 14.81 11.82 -15.42
CA ILE A 106 14.47 11.36 -14.06
C ILE A 106 13.02 10.86 -14.04
N GLY A 107 12.11 11.61 -14.67
CA GLY A 107 10.71 11.19 -14.81
C GLY A 107 10.54 9.89 -15.61
N SER A 108 11.34 9.69 -16.68
CA SER A 108 11.28 8.47 -17.50
C SER A 108 11.91 7.25 -16.83
N ALA A 109 12.92 7.42 -15.97
CA ALA A 109 13.43 6.34 -15.12
C ALA A 109 12.39 5.89 -14.08
N GLY A 110 11.71 6.83 -13.43
CA GLY A 110 10.58 6.51 -12.54
C GLY A 110 9.41 5.83 -13.27
N LEU A 111 9.09 6.31 -14.47
CA LEU A 111 8.10 5.68 -15.37
C LEU A 111 8.51 4.26 -15.79
N ALA A 112 9.79 4.03 -16.10
CA ALA A 112 10.29 2.72 -16.48
C ALA A 112 10.26 1.72 -15.30
N PHE A 113 10.57 2.18 -14.09
CA PHE A 113 10.47 1.37 -12.88
C PHE A 113 9.01 1.03 -12.55
N ALA A 114 8.11 2.02 -12.61
CA ALA A 114 6.67 1.81 -12.48
C ALA A 114 6.16 0.85 -13.56
N ALA A 115 6.59 1.00 -14.82
CA ALA A 115 6.24 0.11 -15.92
C ALA A 115 6.75 -1.32 -15.68
N GLY A 116 7.96 -1.50 -15.15
CA GLY A 116 8.49 -2.82 -14.76
C GLY A 116 7.67 -3.48 -13.67
N ALA A 117 7.29 -2.73 -12.62
CA ALA A 117 6.40 -3.20 -11.56
C ALA A 117 4.98 -3.54 -12.10
N ILE A 118 4.48 -2.73 -13.03
CA ILE A 118 3.21 -2.97 -13.74
C ILE A 118 3.31 -4.23 -14.58
N VAL A 119 4.34 -4.42 -15.42
CA VAL A 119 4.52 -5.61 -16.27
C VAL A 119 4.67 -6.87 -15.41
N TYR A 120 5.40 -6.79 -14.31
CA TYR A 120 5.52 -7.88 -13.34
C TYR A 120 4.17 -8.21 -12.69
N GLY A 121 3.37 -7.20 -12.34
CA GLY A 121 2.00 -7.36 -11.84
C GLY A 121 1.01 -7.85 -12.90
N TRP A 122 1.17 -7.43 -14.16
CA TRP A 122 0.31 -7.73 -15.31
C TRP A 122 0.42 -9.20 -15.72
N ARG A 123 1.62 -9.81 -15.63
CA ARG A 123 1.77 -11.26 -15.85
C ARG A 123 1.04 -12.11 -14.79
N ARG A 124 0.58 -11.50 -13.69
CA ARG A 124 -0.06 -12.21 -12.56
C ARG A 124 -1.50 -11.77 -12.26
N LEU A 125 -1.98 -10.64 -12.81
CA LEU A 125 -3.32 -10.06 -12.54
C LEU A 125 -3.94 -9.41 -13.78
N ARG A 126 -5.27 -9.52 -13.90
CA ARG A 126 -6.11 -9.07 -15.03
C ARG A 126 -5.79 -7.63 -15.46
N ALA A 127 -5.49 -7.45 -16.76
CA ALA A 127 -5.05 -6.21 -17.42
C ALA A 127 -5.79 -4.92 -17.03
N ARG A 128 -7.08 -5.01 -16.66
CA ARG A 128 -7.91 -3.85 -16.27
C ARG A 128 -7.49 -3.23 -14.94
N ALA A 129 -7.16 -4.03 -13.93
CA ALA A 129 -6.71 -3.51 -12.63
C ALA A 129 -5.30 -2.91 -12.73
N ALA A 130 -4.44 -3.54 -13.55
CA ALA A 130 -3.12 -3.02 -13.87
C ALA A 130 -3.20 -1.71 -14.69
N ALA A 131 -4.13 -1.59 -15.64
CA ALA A 131 -4.35 -0.37 -16.41
C ALA A 131 -4.90 0.77 -15.54
N ALA A 132 -5.87 0.50 -14.66
CA ALA A 132 -6.38 1.49 -13.71
C ALA A 132 -5.28 1.95 -12.73
N ALA A 133 -4.42 1.03 -12.29
CA ALA A 133 -3.25 1.33 -11.49
C ALA A 133 -2.28 2.24 -12.22
N ALA A 134 -1.90 1.88 -13.44
CA ALA A 134 -1.01 2.65 -14.28
C ALA A 134 -1.54 4.06 -14.57
N LEU A 135 -2.85 4.19 -14.81
CA LEU A 135 -3.50 5.49 -15.02
C LEU A 135 -3.50 6.35 -13.76
N ALA A 136 -3.89 5.80 -12.61
CA ALA A 136 -3.90 6.55 -11.35
C ALA A 136 -2.49 7.01 -10.96
N TYR A 137 -1.50 6.13 -11.12
CA TYR A 137 -0.11 6.41 -10.79
C TYR A 137 0.53 7.37 -11.80
N GLY A 138 0.23 7.18 -13.10
CA GLY A 138 0.66 8.10 -14.15
C GLY A 138 0.06 9.50 -13.99
N ALA A 139 -1.20 9.61 -13.58
CA ALA A 139 -1.84 10.90 -13.27
C ALA A 139 -1.20 11.57 -12.05
N LEU A 140 -0.89 10.79 -11.01
CA LEU A 140 -0.20 11.28 -9.81
C LEU A 140 1.21 11.80 -10.15
N ILE A 141 1.98 11.05 -10.94
CA ILE A 141 3.30 11.46 -11.43
C ILE A 141 3.19 12.70 -12.32
N ALA A 142 2.20 12.76 -13.23
CA ALA A 142 1.99 13.91 -14.10
C ALA A 142 1.66 15.17 -13.29
N TYR A 143 0.80 15.05 -12.27
CA TYR A 143 0.45 16.15 -11.36
C TYR A 143 1.67 16.67 -10.58
N LEU A 144 2.56 15.75 -10.17
CA LEU A 144 3.73 16.08 -9.33
C LEU A 144 5.01 16.32 -10.14
N SER A 145 4.95 16.25 -11.47
CA SER A 145 6.09 16.44 -12.38
C SER A 145 6.72 17.84 -12.32
N ALA A 146 6.04 18.82 -11.73
CA ALA A 146 6.60 20.14 -11.44
C ALA A 146 7.74 20.10 -10.42
N ALA A 147 7.75 19.07 -9.55
CA ALA A 147 8.74 18.84 -8.50
C ALA A 147 9.39 17.44 -8.70
N PRO A 148 10.54 17.36 -9.40
CA PRO A 148 11.16 16.08 -9.74
C PRO A 148 11.54 15.25 -8.50
N ASP A 149 11.87 15.91 -7.39
CA ASP A 149 12.11 15.24 -6.11
C ASP A 149 10.85 14.50 -5.62
N GLU A 150 9.65 15.07 -5.77
CA GLU A 150 8.39 14.44 -5.34
C GLU A 150 8.06 13.18 -6.15
N VAL A 151 8.45 13.13 -7.43
CA VAL A 151 8.20 11.97 -8.31
C VAL A 151 8.95 10.72 -7.82
N VAL A 152 10.18 10.91 -7.33
CA VAL A 152 11.01 9.82 -6.79
C VAL A 152 10.35 9.23 -5.55
N HIS A 153 9.92 10.08 -4.60
CA HIS A 153 9.25 9.63 -3.39
C HIS A 153 7.97 8.84 -3.70
N ILE A 154 7.14 9.28 -4.65
CA ILE A 154 5.94 8.53 -5.05
C ILE A 154 6.30 7.09 -5.42
N ALA A 155 7.31 6.92 -6.28
CA ALA A 155 7.77 5.62 -6.74
C ALA A 155 8.34 4.77 -5.60
N GLU A 156 9.22 5.36 -4.78
CA GLU A 156 9.89 4.68 -3.66
C GLU A 156 8.88 4.15 -2.63
N TYR A 157 7.95 5.01 -2.20
CA TYR A 157 6.93 4.65 -1.21
C TYR A 157 5.84 3.75 -1.79
N GLY A 158 5.53 3.86 -3.08
CA GLY A 158 4.60 2.92 -3.73
C GLY A 158 5.16 1.50 -3.82
N VAL A 159 6.47 1.35 -4.06
CA VAL A 159 7.13 0.02 -4.03
C VAL A 159 7.29 -0.50 -2.61
N LEU A 160 7.70 0.36 -1.67
CA LEU A 160 7.78 0.00 -0.25
C LEU A 160 6.44 -0.53 0.27
N SER A 161 5.32 0.11 -0.10
CA SER A 161 3.99 -0.30 0.37
C SER A 161 3.60 -1.70 -0.11
N LEU A 162 3.98 -2.07 -1.34
CA LEU A 162 3.77 -3.41 -1.88
C LEU A 162 4.67 -4.45 -1.20
N LEU A 163 5.93 -4.10 -0.92
CA LEU A 163 6.86 -4.98 -0.20
C LEU A 163 6.40 -5.19 1.25
N ALA A 164 6.00 -4.12 1.93
CA ALA A 164 5.43 -4.17 3.28
C ALA A 164 4.18 -5.05 3.31
N TRP A 165 3.29 -4.90 2.33
CA TRP A 165 2.11 -5.74 2.25
C TRP A 165 2.46 -7.21 1.94
N TRP A 166 3.41 -7.48 1.06
CA TRP A 166 3.92 -8.82 0.79
C TRP A 166 4.52 -9.48 2.05
N MET A 167 5.26 -8.70 2.84
CA MET A 167 5.81 -9.15 4.12
C MET A 167 4.72 -9.48 5.14
N LEU A 168 3.74 -8.60 5.32
CA LEU A 168 2.75 -8.68 6.39
C LEU A 168 1.53 -9.57 6.06
N ALA A 169 1.23 -9.80 4.78
CA ALA A 169 0.04 -10.55 4.34
C ALA A 169 -0.15 -11.92 5.02
N PRO A 170 0.89 -12.76 5.21
CA PRO A 170 0.70 -14.07 5.86
C PRO A 170 0.32 -13.98 7.34
N ALA A 171 0.80 -12.95 8.05
CA ALA A 171 0.63 -12.83 9.50
C ALA A 171 -0.61 -12.00 9.86
N ALA A 172 -0.86 -10.90 9.15
CA ALA A 172 -1.92 -9.95 9.48
C ALA A 172 -3.26 -10.20 8.75
N GLY A 173 -3.30 -11.18 7.83
CA GLY A 173 -4.53 -11.58 7.13
C GLY A 173 -5.28 -10.40 6.49
N ARG A 174 -6.54 -10.19 6.90
CA ARG A 174 -7.39 -9.11 6.37
C ARG A 174 -6.92 -7.71 6.74
N GLY A 175 -6.16 -7.56 7.83
CA GLY A 175 -5.57 -6.30 8.29
C GLY A 175 -4.26 -5.93 7.62
N ALA A 176 -3.65 -6.84 6.84
CA ALA A 176 -2.34 -6.61 6.24
C ALA A 176 -2.23 -5.34 5.37
N PRO A 177 -3.25 -4.92 4.58
CA PRO A 177 -3.20 -3.66 3.85
C PRO A 177 -3.06 -2.43 4.76
N TRP A 178 -3.77 -2.41 5.89
CA TRP A 178 -3.70 -1.30 6.84
C TRP A 178 -2.36 -1.27 7.57
N ALA A 179 -1.86 -2.44 7.96
CA ALA A 179 -0.54 -2.55 8.58
C ALA A 179 0.59 -2.13 7.62
N ALA A 180 0.48 -2.48 6.34
CA ALA A 180 1.43 -2.06 5.32
C ALA A 180 1.39 -0.55 5.06
N LEU A 181 0.19 0.03 5.01
CA LEU A 181 0.02 1.48 4.90
C LEU A 181 0.64 2.20 6.11
N ALA A 182 0.31 1.76 7.33
CA ALA A 182 0.85 2.34 8.55
C ALA A 182 2.38 2.24 8.61
N LEU A 183 2.95 1.09 8.27
CA LEU A 183 4.41 0.92 8.22
C LEU A 183 5.06 1.84 7.19
N THR A 184 4.49 1.93 5.98
CA THR A 184 5.06 2.75 4.91
C THR A 184 4.95 4.23 5.23
N SER A 185 3.82 4.68 5.78
CA SER A 185 3.64 6.06 6.26
C SER A 185 4.60 6.40 7.41
N LEU A 186 4.86 5.45 8.31
CA LEU A 186 5.84 5.65 9.39
C LEU A 186 7.26 5.81 8.83
N VAL A 187 7.65 4.98 7.85
CA VAL A 187 8.95 5.13 7.17
C VAL A 187 9.02 6.49 6.47
N GLY A 188 7.97 6.90 5.75
CA GLY A 188 7.91 8.21 5.09
C GLY A 188 7.94 9.39 6.05
N PHE A 189 7.45 9.23 7.27
CA PHE A 189 7.60 10.24 8.32
C PHE A 189 9.04 10.29 8.86
N VAL A 190 9.67 9.13 9.08
CA VAL A 190 11.09 9.06 9.52
C VAL A 190 12.03 9.65 8.48
N ASP A 191 11.77 9.41 7.20
CA ASP A 191 12.47 10.02 6.08
C ASP A 191 12.39 11.55 6.13
N GLU A 192 11.18 12.10 6.31
CA GLU A 192 11.00 13.56 6.41
C GLU A 192 11.67 14.15 7.66
N CYS A 193 11.66 13.44 8.79
CA CYS A 193 12.43 13.85 9.97
C CYS A 193 13.94 13.86 9.69
N THR A 194 14.44 12.88 8.95
CA THR A 194 15.86 12.78 8.57
C THR A 194 16.24 13.87 7.57
N GLN A 195 15.35 14.17 6.61
CA GLN A 195 15.46 15.31 5.71
C GLN A 195 15.50 16.62 6.49
N GLY A 196 14.62 16.82 7.46
CA GLY A 196 14.60 18.01 8.32
C GLY A 196 15.84 18.19 9.20
N ALA A 197 16.55 17.10 9.50
CA ALA A 197 17.85 17.14 10.18
C ALA A 197 19.03 17.40 9.23
N THR A 198 18.82 17.30 7.91
CA THR A 198 19.86 17.50 6.90
C THR A 198 20.04 19.00 6.60
N PRO A 199 21.26 19.55 6.67
CA PRO A 199 21.50 20.97 6.41
C PRO A 199 20.98 21.42 5.04
N GLY A 200 20.19 22.51 5.01
CA GLY A 200 19.65 23.08 3.77
C GLY A 200 18.44 22.35 3.19
N ARG A 201 17.82 21.45 3.98
CA ARG A 201 16.49 20.88 3.76
C ARG A 201 15.59 21.26 4.94
N TYR A 202 14.27 21.22 4.71
CA TYR A 202 13.26 21.54 5.73
C TYR A 202 12.28 20.39 5.82
N PHE A 203 11.76 20.17 7.01
CA PHE A 203 10.63 19.28 7.24
C PHE A 203 9.36 19.89 6.61
N ASP A 204 8.66 19.15 5.75
CA ASP A 204 7.37 19.51 5.17
C ASP A 204 6.29 18.44 5.44
N TRP A 205 5.21 18.84 6.10
CA TRP A 205 4.03 17.98 6.31
C TRP A 205 3.38 17.53 5.00
N ARG A 206 3.53 18.31 3.93
CA ARG A 206 3.05 17.95 2.59
C ARG A 206 3.75 16.69 2.10
N ASP A 207 5.05 16.54 2.32
CA ASP A 207 5.82 15.38 1.85
C ASP A 207 5.40 14.11 2.59
N VAL A 208 5.16 14.19 3.91
CA VAL A 208 4.58 13.09 4.69
C VAL A 208 3.22 12.64 4.14
N ALA A 209 2.37 13.60 3.74
CA ALA A 209 1.07 13.30 3.15
C ALA A 209 1.22 12.66 1.76
N VAL A 210 2.11 13.18 0.91
CA VAL A 210 2.39 12.61 -0.42
C VAL A 210 2.90 11.18 -0.30
N ASN A 211 3.85 10.91 0.60
CA ASN A 211 4.39 9.57 0.86
C ASN A 211 3.29 8.58 1.29
N SER A 212 2.37 9.04 2.14
CA SER A 212 1.23 8.24 2.59
C SER A 212 0.21 7.95 1.46
N ILE A 213 -0.06 8.93 0.59
CA ILE A 213 -0.93 8.75 -0.58
C ILE A 213 -0.28 7.79 -1.58
N ALA A 214 1.01 7.96 -1.85
CA ALA A 214 1.81 7.10 -2.72
C ALA A 214 1.80 5.64 -2.23
N ALA A 215 1.80 5.43 -0.92
CA ALA A 215 1.66 4.09 -0.33
C ALA A 215 0.25 3.51 -0.50
N ALA A 216 -0.79 4.32 -0.30
CA ALA A 216 -2.18 3.85 -0.31
C ALA A 216 -2.61 3.33 -1.70
N VAL A 217 -2.25 4.04 -2.78
CA VAL A 217 -2.72 3.73 -4.13
C VAL A 217 -2.39 2.27 -4.55
N PRO A 218 -1.12 1.81 -4.53
CA PRO A 218 -0.76 0.44 -4.90
C PRO A 218 -1.41 -0.63 -4.02
N ILE A 219 -1.54 -0.36 -2.71
CA ILE A 219 -2.17 -1.29 -1.76
C ILE A 219 -3.64 -1.56 -2.15
N TRP A 220 -4.43 -0.50 -2.37
CA TRP A 220 -5.84 -0.66 -2.69
C TRP A 220 -6.06 -1.29 -4.05
N LEU A 221 -5.24 -0.93 -5.03
CA LEU A 221 -5.24 -1.55 -6.35
C LEU A 221 -4.95 -3.05 -6.28
N GLY A 222 -3.90 -3.44 -5.56
CA GLY A 222 -3.61 -4.86 -5.37
C GLY A 222 -4.71 -5.59 -4.58
N ARG A 223 -5.42 -4.91 -3.67
CA ARG A 223 -6.54 -5.50 -2.91
C ARG A 223 -7.73 -5.77 -3.80
N LEU A 224 -8.10 -4.81 -4.67
CA LEU A 224 -9.14 -4.98 -5.67
C LEU A 224 -8.80 -6.13 -6.62
N ALA A 225 -7.53 -6.22 -7.03
CA ALA A 225 -7.06 -7.26 -7.92
C ALA A 225 -7.20 -8.68 -7.30
N ARG A 226 -6.87 -8.86 -6.01
CA ARG A 226 -7.05 -10.14 -5.30
C ARG A 226 -8.52 -10.57 -5.15
N ARG A 227 -9.44 -9.62 -4.93
CA ARG A 227 -10.88 -9.94 -4.85
C ARG A 227 -11.42 -10.48 -6.18
N SER A 228 -10.91 -9.97 -7.29
CA SER A 228 -11.34 -10.41 -8.63
C SER A 228 -10.96 -11.85 -8.96
N THR A 229 -9.93 -12.41 -8.30
CA THR A 229 -9.51 -13.81 -8.51
C THR A 229 -10.28 -14.79 -7.65
N GLU A 230 -10.86 -14.35 -6.53
CA GLU A 230 -11.69 -15.22 -5.66
C GLU A 230 -13.12 -15.38 -6.19
N ALA A 231 -13.55 -14.49 -7.11
CA ALA A 231 -14.90 -14.46 -7.68
C ALA A 231 -15.01 -15.17 -9.05
N SER A 232 -13.95 -15.80 -9.56
CA SER A 232 -13.93 -16.59 -10.81
C SER A 232 -13.65 -18.05 -10.51
#